data_AF-A0A846PIF2-F1
#
_entry.id   AF-A0A846PIF2-F1
#
_cell.length_a   1.000
_cell.length_b   1.000
_cell.length_c   1.000
_cell.angle_alpha   90.00
_cell.angle_beta   90.00
_cell.angle_gamma   90.00
#
_symmetry.space_group_name_H-M   'P 1'
#
loop_
_entity.id
_entity.type
_entity.pdbx_description
1 polymer ?
#
loop_
_entity_poly.entity_id
_entity_poly.type
_entity_poly.pdbx_seq_one_letter_code
_entity_poly.pdbx_strand_id
1 'polypeptide(L)' 'MPILRVDEIRDMTSEERMTRITEFRTELLRLKTMIEAGGTVENPARISELRKTIAQILTIESEQRLGIVEERARRREDR' A
#
# COMPACT_ATOMS: atom_id res chain seq x y z
N MET A 1 6.78 -6.06 9.80
CA MET A 1 5.46 -6.68 9.53
C MET A 1 4.71 -5.81 8.53
N PRO A 2 3.79 -6.34 7.72
CA PRO A 2 2.95 -5.50 6.87
C PRO A 2 2.09 -4.59 7.76
N ILE A 3 1.99 -3.30 7.44
CA ILE A 3 1.08 -2.38 8.14
C ILE A 3 -0.38 -2.77 7.86
N LEU A 4 -0.64 -3.28 6.65
CA LEU A 4 -1.91 -3.85 6.22
C LEU A 4 -1.67 -5.21 5.58
N ARG A 5 -2.60 -6.14 5.80
CA ARG A 5 -2.63 -7.42 5.10
C ARG A 5 -3.19 -7.23 3.70
N VAL A 6 -2.78 -8.11 2.79
CA VAL A 6 -3.24 -8.07 1.39
C VAL A 6 -4.75 -8.23 1.27
N ASP A 7 -5.34 -9.10 2.10
CA ASP A 7 -6.79 -9.35 2.09
C ASP A 7 -7.57 -8.10 2.49
N GLU A 8 -7.13 -7.41 3.55
CA GLU A 8 -7.73 -6.14 3.98
C GLU A 8 -7.69 -5.06 2.89
N ILE A 9 -6.59 -4.99 2.14
CA ILE A 9 -6.49 -4.03 1.03
C ILE A 9 -7.44 -4.40 -0.11
N ARG A 10 -7.64 -5.71 -0.38
CA ARG A 10 -8.57 -6.15 -1.44
C ARG A 10 -10.02 -5.87 -1.09
N ASP A 11 -10.37 -5.95 0.19
CA ASP A 11 -11.71 -5.67 0.70
C ASP A 11 -12.03 -4.16 0.68
N MET A 12 -11.02 -3.29 0.69
CA MET A 12 -11.21 -1.84 0.53
C MET A 12 -11.71 -1.47 -0.87
N THR A 13 -12.52 -0.43 -0.93
CA THR A 13 -12.88 0.27 -2.17
C THR A 13 -11.67 1.06 -2.72
N SER A 14 -11.71 1.42 -4.01
CA SER A 14 -10.68 2.26 -4.64
C SER A 14 -10.49 3.61 -3.92
N GLU A 15 -11.58 4.23 -3.44
CA GLU A 15 -11.54 5.51 -2.71
C GLU A 15 -10.85 5.36 -1.34
N GLU A 16 -11.19 4.32 -0.60
CA GLU A 16 -10.55 4.01 0.69
C GLU A 16 -9.05 3.75 0.51
N ARG A 17 -8.67 2.98 -0.52
CA ARG A 17 -7.27 2.75 -0.86
C ARG A 17 -6.52 4.04 -1.18
N MET A 18 -7.13 4.94 -1.94
CA MET A 18 -6.50 6.21 -2.31
C MET A 18 -6.34 7.14 -1.10
N THR A 19 -7.34 7.17 -0.23
CA THR A 19 -7.28 7.86 1.06
C THR A 19 -6.11 7.32 1.89
N ARG A 20 -6.01 6.00 2.02
CA ARG A 20 -4.94 5.34 2.78
C ARG A 20 -3.54 5.59 2.21
N ILE A 21 -3.39 5.62 0.88
CA ILE A 21 -2.14 6.00 0.22
C ILE A 21 -1.73 7.42 0.62
N THR A 22 -2.69 8.35 0.65
CA THR A 22 -2.43 9.76 0.99
C THR A 22 -1.97 9.92 2.44
N GLU A 23 -2.61 9.20 3.36
CA GLU A 23 -2.20 9.16 4.77
C GLU A 23 -0.78 8.62 4.93
N PHE A 24 -0.47 7.46 4.32
CA PHE A 24 0.86 6.87 4.42
C PHE A 24 1.95 7.71 3.75
N ARG A 25 1.64 8.42 2.66
CA ARG A 25 2.57 9.38 2.04
C ARG A 25 2.84 10.57 2.95
N THR A 26 1.82 11.08 3.63
CA THR A 26 1.96 12.16 4.60
C THR A 26 2.85 11.73 5.77
N GLU A 27 2.63 10.53 6.30
CA GLU A 27 3.48 9.97 7.37
C GLU A 27 4.92 9.78 6.90
N LEU A 28 5.11 9.19 5.71
CA LEU A 28 6.44 9.00 5.12
C LEU A 28 7.17 10.33 4.91
N LEU A 29 6.47 11.37 4.46
CA LEU A 29 7.04 12.71 4.29
C LEU A 29 7.52 13.27 5.63
N ARG A 30 6.70 13.19 6.69
CA ARG A 30 7.08 13.65 8.04
C ARG A 30 8.34 12.95 8.55
N LEU A 31 8.40 11.63 8.41
CA LEU A 31 9.59 10.85 8.83
C LEU A 31 10.83 11.23 8.03
N LYS A 32 10.70 11.44 6.72
CA LYS A 32 11.81 11.92 5.88
C LYS A 32 12.30 13.30 6.29
N THR A 33 11.38 14.25 6.50
CA THR A 33 11.74 15.61 6.92
C THR A 33 12.47 15.63 8.26
N MET A 34 12.09 14.73 9.19
CA MET A 34 12.78 14.59 10.47
C MET A 34 14.21 14.10 10.28
N ILE A 35 14.44 13.10 9.43
CA ILE A 35 15.78 12.59 9.11
C ILE A 35 16.62 13.67 8.45
N GLU A 36 16.06 14.38 7.47
CA GLU A 36 16.76 15.44 6.73
C GLU A 36 17.14 16.62 7.64
N ALA A 37 16.31 16.93 8.63
CA ALA A 37 16.62 17.92 9.67
C ALA A 37 17.66 17.44 10.70
N GLY A 38 18.22 16.23 10.55
CA GLY A 38 19.18 15.64 11.48
C GLY A 38 18.54 15.08 12.77
N GLY A 39 17.21 14.92 12.78
CA GLY A 39 16.47 14.34 13.89
C GLY A 39 16.60 12.82 13.95
N THR A 40 16.41 12.26 15.14
CA THR A 40 16.41 10.81 15.36
C THR A 40 15.01 10.24 15.12
N VAL A 41 14.92 9.17 14.33
CA VAL A 41 13.69 8.41 14.15
C VAL A 41 13.71 7.19 15.06
N GLU A 42 12.70 7.05 15.92
CA GLU A 42 12.59 5.95 16.89
C GLU A 42 12.54 4.57 16.21
N ASN A 43 11.87 4.49 15.06
CA ASN A 43 11.76 3.25 14.29
C ASN A 43 12.09 3.47 12.80
N PRO A 44 13.36 3.29 12.39
CA PRO A 44 13.75 3.38 10.98
C PRO A 44 13.05 2.36 10.07
N ALA A 45 12.67 1.19 10.61
CA ALA A 45 11.99 0.15 9.84
C ALA A 45 10.61 0.63 9.35
N ARG A 46 9.96 1.53 10.07
CA ARG A 46 8.66 2.14 9.73
C ARG A 46 8.66 2.75 8.34
N ILE A 47 9.75 3.38 7.91
CA ILE A 47 9.89 3.96 6.57
C ILE A 47 9.79 2.88 5.50
N SER A 48 10.48 1.76 5.71
CA SER A 48 10.47 0.65 4.77
C SER A 48 9.09 -0.02 4.71
N GLU A 49 8.40 -0.11 5.85
CA GLU A 49 7.06 -0.69 5.97
C GLU A 49 6.00 0.20 5.29
N LEU A 50 6.06 1.53 5.49
CA LEU A 50 5.18 2.48 4.80
C LEU A 50 5.36 2.41 3.28
N ARG A 51 6.61 2.40 2.81
CA ARG A 51 6.91 2.27 1.37
C ARG A 51 6.35 0.98 0.78
N LYS A 52 6.54 -0.15 1.46
CA LYS A 52 6.01 -1.45 1.03
C LYS A 52 4.49 -1.46 1.01
N THR A 53 3.85 -0.90 2.03
CA THR A 53 2.39 -0.85 2.12
C THR A 53 1.79 0.02 1.01
N ILE A 54 2.37 1.21 0.74
CA ILE A 54 1.96 2.06 -0.39
C ILE A 54 2.08 1.30 -1.71
N ALA A 55 3.21 0.60 -1.94
CA ALA A 55 3.42 -0.17 -3.15
C ALA A 55 2.40 -1.30 -3.31
N GLN A 56 2.05 -2.01 -2.23
CA GLN A 56 1.04 -3.06 -2.23
C GLN A 56 -0.34 -2.53 -2.60
N ILE A 57 -0.76 -1.40 -2.01
CA ILE A 57 -2.06 -0.78 -2.34
C ILE A 57 -2.12 -0.37 -3.80
N LEU A 58 -1.08 0.30 -4.31
CA LEU A 58 -1.00 0.70 -5.73
C LEU A 58 -1.00 -0.50 -6.68
N THR A 59 -0.40 -1.62 -6.26
CA THR A 59 -0.38 -2.86 -7.05
C THR A 59 -1.79 -3.43 -7.16
N ILE A 60 -2.51 -3.55 -6.05
CA ILE A 60 -3.87 -4.09 -6.02
C ILE A 60 -4.82 -3.19 -6.82
N GLU A 61 -4.70 -1.88 -6.67
CA GLU A 61 -5.49 -0.93 -7.46
C GLU A 61 -5.23 -1.09 -8.96
N SER A 62 -3.98 -1.32 -9.35
CA SER A 62 -3.62 -1.57 -10.75
C SER A 62 -4.14 -2.93 -11.24
N GLU A 63 -4.08 -3.98 -10.42
CA GLU A 63 -4.64 -5.30 -10.77
C GLU A 63 -6.15 -5.23 -11.00
N GLN A 64 -6.89 -4.48 -10.17
CA GLN A 64 -8.32 -4.26 -10.35
C GLN A 64 -8.61 -3.45 -11.61
N ARG A 65 -7.89 -2.33 -11.83
CA ARG A 65 -8.05 -1.48 -13.02
C ARG A 65 -7.76 -2.22 -14.33
N LEU A 66 -6.83 -3.17 -14.32
CA LEU A 66 -6.46 -3.96 -15.50
C LEU A 66 -7.34 -5.21 -15.71
N GLY A 67 -8.34 -5.46 -14.84
CA GLY A 67 -9.20 -6.64 -14.95
C GLY A 67 -8.47 -7.98 -14.72
N ILE A 68 -7.24 -7.95 -14.18
CA ILE A 68 -6.41 -9.15 -13.99
C ILE A 68 -7.08 -10.10 -12.99
N VAL A 69 -7.82 -9.57 -12.02
CA VAL A 69 -8.56 -10.37 -11.03
C VAL A 69 -9.65 -11.20 -11.72
N GLU A 70 -10.40 -10.59 -12.63
CA GLU A 70 -11.49 -11.23 -13.37
C GLU A 70 -10.97 -12.25 -14.38
N GLU A 71 -9.84 -11.95 -15.03
CA GLU A 71 -9.16 -12.88 -15.92
C GLU A 71 -8.64 -14.12 -15.16
N ARG A 72 -8.05 -13.90 -13.97
CA ARG A 72 -7.59 -14.99 -13.10
C ARG A 72 -8.76 -15.83 -12.57
N ALA A 73 -9.92 -15.23 -12.31
CA ALA A 73 -11.13 -15.94 -11.89
C ALA A 73 -11.66 -16.85 -13.01
N ARG A 74 -11.85 -16.30 -14.22
CA ARG A 74 -12.28 -17.08 -15.40
C ARG A 74 -11.37 -18.26 -15.70
N ARG A 75 -10.04 -18.04 -15.71
CA ARG A 75 -9.06 -19.13 -15.93
C ARG A 75 -9.10 -20.25 -14.87
N ARG A 76 -9.64 -19.98 -13.67
CA ARG A 76 -9.80 -21.00 -12.62
C ARG A 76 -11.07 -21.80 -12.79
N GLU A 77 -12.13 -21.20 -13.32
CA GLU A 77 -13.41 -21.87 -13.59
C GLU A 77 -13.31 -22.79 -14.81
N ASP A 78 -12.44 -22.47 -15.77
CA ASP A 78 -12.20 -23.26 -16.99
C ASP A 78 -11.36 -24.54 -16.77
N ARG A 79 -10.93 -24.84 -15.53
CA ARG A 79 -9.96 -25.91 -15.21
C ARG A 79 -10.53 -26.95 -14.25
#